data_AF-A0A820EY02-F1
#
_entry.id   AF-A0A820EY02-F1
#
_cell.length_a   1.000
_cell.length_b   1.000
_cell.length_c   1.000
_cell.angle_alpha   90.00
_cell.angle_beta   90.00
_cell.angle_gamma   90.00
#
_symmetry.space_group_name_H-M   'P 1'
#
loop_
_entity.id
_entity.type
_entity.pdbx_description
1 polymer ?
#
loop_
_entity_poly.entity_id
_entity_poly.type
_entity_poly.pdbx_seq_one_letter_code
_entity_poly.pdbx_strand_id
1 'polypeptide(L)' 'AESQRLVSDKIPTAQLQNEYASDGKIYQDKIAELMKTYKYIRRIRSDGNGFYRAFTFGLS' A
#
# COMPACT_ATOMS: atom_id res chain seq x y z
N ALA A 1 -1.30 -15.44 10.14
CA ALA A 1 -1.71 -15.34 8.72
C ALA A 1 -3.23 -15.24 8.54
N GLU A 2 -4.06 -15.85 9.40
CA GLU A 2 -5.53 -15.84 9.25
C GLU A 2 -6.25 -14.55 9.68
N SER A 3 -5.61 -13.66 10.46
CA SER A 3 -6.28 -12.47 11.02
C SER A 3 -6.26 -11.22 10.14
N GLN A 4 -5.47 -11.21 9.05
CA GLN A 4 -5.39 -10.04 8.16
C GLN A 4 -6.49 -10.09 7.11
N ARG A 5 -7.27 -9.01 7.00
CA ARG A 5 -8.29 -8.85 5.94
C ARG A 5 -7.67 -9.02 4.56
N LEU A 6 -8.44 -9.56 3.62
CA LEU A 6 -8.01 -9.78 2.22
C LEU A 6 -7.61 -8.47 1.53
N VAL A 7 -8.39 -7.42 1.76
CA VAL A 7 -8.18 -6.05 1.29
C VAL A 7 -8.37 -5.15 2.51
N SER A 8 -7.44 -4.23 2.75
CA SER A 8 -7.56 -3.26 3.85
C SER A 8 -8.57 -2.17 3.54
N ASP A 9 -8.92 -1.39 4.56
CA ASP A 9 -9.54 -0.09 4.37
C ASP A 9 -8.61 0.87 3.62
N LYS A 10 -9.19 1.93 3.05
CA LYS A 10 -8.46 2.98 2.35
C LYS A 10 -7.67 3.78 3.40
N ILE A 11 -6.34 3.77 3.28
CA ILE A 11 -5.45 4.45 4.22
C ILE A 11 -4.70 5.58 3.51
N PRO A 12 -4.29 6.65 4.23
CA PRO A 12 -3.48 7.72 3.64
C PRO A 12 -2.13 7.18 3.14
N THR A 13 -1.72 7.60 1.94
CA THR A 13 -0.40 7.20 1.38
C THR A 13 0.76 7.63 2.29
N ALA A 14 0.58 8.71 3.06
CA ALA A 14 1.55 9.18 4.06
C ALA A 14 1.91 8.12 5.12
N GLN A 15 1.05 7.12 5.37
CA GLN A 15 1.40 6.02 6.29
C GLN A 15 2.64 5.24 5.84
N LEU A 16 2.96 5.22 4.54
CA LEU A 16 4.17 4.59 4.03
C LEU A 16 5.44 5.28 4.55
N GLN A 17 5.41 6.58 4.85
CA GLN A 17 6.59 7.28 5.35
C GLN A 17 7.05 6.70 6.69
N ASN A 18 6.10 6.35 7.57
CA ASN A 18 6.38 5.72 8.86
C ASN A 18 6.83 4.27 8.70
N GLU A 19 6.27 3.54 7.73
CA GLU A 19 6.63 2.14 7.43
C GLU A 19 8.06 2.02 6.93
N TYR A 20 8.50 2.96 6.08
CA TYR A 20 9.84 3.00 5.50
C TYR A 20 10.77 3.99 6.22
N ALA A 21 10.48 4.35 7.48
CA ALA A 21 11.24 5.36 8.22
C ALA A 21 12.68 4.91 8.53
N SER A 22 12.89 3.62 8.74
CA SER A 22 14.20 2.99 8.96
C SER A 22 14.95 2.65 7.67
N ASP A 23 14.31 2.80 6.52
CA ASP A 23 14.92 2.50 5.22
C ASP A 23 15.70 3.70 4.67
N GLY A 24 16.48 3.47 3.62
CA GLY A 24 17.27 4.51 2.98
C GLY A 24 16.43 5.67 2.44
N LYS A 25 16.99 6.88 2.41
CA LYS A 25 16.36 8.12 1.93
C LYS A 25 15.63 7.97 0.58
N ILE A 26 16.12 7.11 -0.30
CA ILE A 26 15.50 6.81 -1.60
C ILE A 26 14.03 6.36 -1.48
N TYR A 27 13.64 5.64 -0.43
CA TYR A 27 12.26 5.24 -0.22
C TYR A 27 11.39 6.43 0.15
N GLN A 28 11.88 7.32 1.02
CA GLN A 28 11.18 8.54 1.40
C GLN A 28 10.98 9.47 0.19
N ASP A 29 11.99 9.62 -0.66
CA ASP A 29 11.89 10.43 -1.89
C ASP A 29 10.83 9.85 -2.86
N LYS A 30 10.80 8.52 -3.03
CA LYS A 30 9.79 7.84 -3.85
C LYS A 30 8.37 7.96 -3.27
N ILE A 31 8.23 7.85 -1.95
CA ILE A 31 6.93 8.01 -1.28
C ILE A 31 6.43 9.46 -1.42
N ALA A 32 7.32 10.45 -1.28
CA ALA A 32 6.98 11.85 -1.48
C ALA A 32 6.50 12.14 -2.91
N GLU A 33 7.12 11.51 -3.92
CA GLU A 33 6.65 11.57 -5.31
C GLU A 33 5.28 10.90 -5.47
N LEU A 34 5.11 9.69 -4.93
CA LEU A 34 3.85 8.94 -5.00
C LEU A 34 2.67 9.72 -4.40
N MET A 35 2.90 10.43 -3.30
CA MET A 35 1.90 11.25 -2.60
C MET A 35 1.39 12.45 -3.43
N LYS A 36 2.16 12.92 -4.42
CA LYS A 36 1.71 13.99 -5.32
C LYS A 36 0.53 13.55 -6.18
N THR A 37 0.50 12.28 -6.56
CA THR A 37 -0.51 11.71 -7.47
C THR A 37 -1.59 10.95 -6.69
N TYR A 38 -1.22 10.19 -5.67
CA TYR A 38 -2.13 9.28 -4.97
C TYR A 38 -2.27 9.66 -3.49
N LYS A 39 -3.46 10.12 -3.11
CA LYS A 39 -3.78 10.50 -1.72
C LYS A 39 -3.94 9.29 -0.79
N TYR A 40 -4.29 8.12 -1.33
CA TYR A 40 -4.60 6.94 -0.55
C TYR A 40 -4.15 5.64 -1.21
N ILE A 41 -3.96 4.61 -0.40
CA ILE A 41 -3.68 3.23 -0.81
C ILE A 41 -4.62 2.24 -0.10
N ARG A 42 -4.70 1.01 -0.63
CA ARG A 42 -5.25 -0.16 0.07
C ARG A 42 -4.21 -1.27 0.03
N ARG A 43 -3.98 -1.93 1.15
CA ARG A 43 -3.10 -3.09 1.24
C ARG A 43 -3.86 -4.35 0.87
N ILE A 44 -3.17 -5.26 0.20
CA ILE A 44 -3.66 -6.60 -0.14
C ILE A 44 -2.87 -7.62 0.66
N ARG A 45 -3.55 -8.64 1.18
CA ARG A 45 -2.89 -9.73 1.90
C ARG A 45 -1.86 -10.45 1.01
N SER A 46 -0.67 -10.68 1.55
CA SER A 46 0.44 -11.34 0.85
C SER A 46 0.33 -12.87 0.93
N ASP A 47 -0.66 -13.44 0.24
CA ASP A 47 -0.96 -14.89 0.24
C ASP A 47 -0.79 -15.55 -1.14
N GLY A 48 0.05 -14.96 -2.00
CA GLY A 48 0.27 -15.41 -3.39
C GLY A 48 -0.81 -14.94 -4.38
N ASN A 49 -1.99 -14.54 -3.90
CA ASN A 49 -3.09 -14.06 -4.75
C ASN A 49 -3.17 -12.53 -4.84
N GLY A 50 -2.11 -11.82 -4.43
CA GLY A 50 -2.14 -10.37 -4.23
C GLY A 50 -2.46 -9.57 -5.50
N PHE A 51 -1.84 -9.94 -6.63
CA PHE A 51 -2.05 -9.28 -7.92
C PHE A 51 -3.50 -9.39 -8.40
N TYR A 52 -4.03 -10.62 -8.51
CA TYR A 52 -5.40 -10.86 -8.96
C TYR A 52 -6.41 -10.14 -8.07
N ARG A 53 -6.17 -10.13 -6.76
CA ARG A 53 -7.06 -9.46 -5.81
C ARG A 53 -7.04 -7.94 -5.95
N ALA A 54 -5.85 -7.34 -6.12
CA ALA A 54 -5.73 -5.90 -6.37
C ALA A 54 -6.45 -5.51 -7.66
N PHE A 55 -6.23 -6.28 -8.73
CA PHE A 55 -6.81 -6.02 -10.05
C PHE A 55 -8.34 -6.15 -10.04
N THR A 56 -8.87 -7.28 -9.55
CA THR A 56 -10.32 -7.50 -9.50
C THR A 56 -11.02 -6.46 -8.61
N PHE A 57 -10.42 -6.07 -7.47
CA PHE A 57 -10.98 -5.03 -6.61
C PHE A 57 -10.91 -3.62 -7.23
N GLY A 58 -9.89 -3.34 -8.04
CA GLY A 58 -9.78 -2.05 -8.73
C GLY A 58 -10.80 -1.88 -9.86
N LEU A 59 -11.34 -2.98 -10.39
CA LEU A 59 -12.36 -2.99 -11.45
C LEU A 59 -13.80 -3.03 -10.92
N SER A 60 -14.01 -3.44 -9.67
CA SER A 60 -15.32 -3.47 -9.01
C SER A 60 -15.73 -2.09 -8.49
#